data_AF-A0A7I7M7N9-F1
#
_entry.id   AF-A0A7I7M7N9-F1
#
_cell.length_a   1.000
_cell.length_b   1.000
_cell.length_c   1.000
_cell.angle_alpha   90.00
_cell.angle_beta   90.00
_cell.angle_gamma   90.00
#
_symmetry.space_group_name_H-M   'P 1'
#
loop_
_entity.id
_entity.type
_entity.pdbx_description
1 polymer ?
#
loop_
_entity_poly.entity_id
_entity_poly.type
_entity_poly.pdbx_seq_one_letter_code
_entity_poly.pdbx_strand_id
1 'polypeptide(L)'
;MPRSRDILQRFRTAGTPGAATATGVPADRVAELAAELEPVLARLVAVREEASRIRTEARHEAERRRQAAAEQAAALVAAAHRQAAAERADAAIRLTRHAEEETAATLAAAELEAAAVSRRATEMMPSYLERVVSATRAALDTAEEHAS
;
A
#
# COMPACT_ATOMS: atom_id res chain seq x y z
N MET A 1 -106.56 -35.26 -29.45
CA MET A 1 -106.93 -33.96 -28.85
C MET A 1 -106.69 -34.05 -27.35
N PRO A 2 -105.66 -33.39 -26.80
CA PRO A 2 -105.42 -33.39 -25.35
C PRO A 2 -106.63 -32.81 -24.62
N ARG A 3 -107.05 -33.44 -23.52
CA ARG A 3 -108.25 -33.02 -22.78
C ARG A 3 -107.92 -31.77 -21.96
N SER A 4 -108.90 -30.90 -21.74
CA SER A 4 -108.76 -29.65 -20.96
C SER A 4 -108.10 -29.85 -19.60
N ARG A 5 -108.27 -31.03 -18.99
CA ARG A 5 -107.63 -31.43 -17.73
C ARG A 5 -106.09 -31.54 -17.80
N ASP A 6 -105.53 -31.89 -18.96
CA ASP A 6 -104.07 -32.06 -19.16
C ASP A 6 -103.37 -30.70 -19.29
N ILE A 7 -104.06 -29.70 -19.85
CA ILE A 7 -103.55 -28.33 -19.96
C ILE A 7 -103.44 -27.68 -18.56
N LEU A 8 -104.43 -27.93 -17.70
CA LEU A 8 -104.46 -27.35 -16.36
C LEU A 8 -103.45 -27.98 -15.38
N GLN A 9 -102.99 -29.22 -15.62
CA GLN A 9 -101.93 -29.82 -14.79
C GLN A 9 -100.57 -29.16 -14.98
N ARG A 10 -100.31 -28.53 -16.13
CA ARG A 10 -99.04 -27.85 -16.43
C ARG A 10 -98.86 -26.52 -15.68
N PHE A 11 -99.96 -25.95 -15.18
CA PHE A 11 -99.94 -24.73 -14.38
C PHE A 11 -99.99 -24.99 -12.87
N ARG A 12 -99.73 -26.23 -12.43
CA ARG A 12 -99.40 -26.46 -11.02
C ARG A 12 -98.08 -25.77 -10.73
N THR A 13 -98.16 -24.69 -9.97
CA THR A 13 -97.03 -24.04 -9.30
C THR A 13 -96.17 -25.12 -8.63
N ALA A 14 -94.90 -25.21 -9.03
CA ALA A 14 -93.92 -25.97 -8.28
C ALA A 14 -93.99 -25.51 -6.82
N GLY A 15 -94.13 -26.46 -5.89
CA GLY A 15 -94.25 -26.16 -4.47
C GLY A 15 -93.15 -25.23 -3.98
N THR A 16 -93.46 -24.46 -2.93
CA THR A 16 -92.52 -23.54 -2.26
C THR A 16 -91.15 -24.20 -2.07
N PRO A 17 -90.05 -23.56 -2.52
CA PRO A 17 -88.71 -23.99 -2.16
C PRO A 17 -88.59 -24.15 -0.64
N GLY A 18 -87.97 -25.24 -0.18
CA GLY A 18 -87.75 -25.47 1.25
C GLY A 18 -86.96 -24.33 1.90
N ALA A 19 -87.17 -24.13 3.19
CA ALA A 19 -86.50 -23.08 3.97
C ALA A 19 -84.98 -23.12 3.76
N ALA A 20 -84.39 -21.95 3.48
CA ALA A 20 -82.95 -21.81 3.42
C ALA A 20 -82.33 -22.26 4.74
N THR A 21 -81.58 -23.36 4.73
CA THR A 21 -80.80 -23.78 5.89
C THR A 21 -79.69 -22.77 6.12
N ALA A 22 -79.45 -22.41 7.38
CA ALA A 22 -78.35 -21.57 7.82
C ALA A 22 -77.02 -22.31 7.67
N THR A 23 -76.55 -22.51 6.45
CA THR A 23 -75.20 -22.96 6.13
C THR A 23 -74.52 -21.86 5.34
N GLY A 24 -74.04 -20.86 6.07
CA GLY A 24 -73.38 -19.70 5.49
C GLY A 24 -72.85 -18.77 6.57
N VAL A 25 -72.14 -19.32 7.57
CA VAL A 25 -71.27 -18.50 8.41
C VAL A 25 -70.21 -17.89 7.48
N PRO A 26 -69.92 -16.58 7.54
CA PRO A 26 -68.73 -16.05 6.89
C PRO A 26 -67.54 -16.77 7.53
N ALA A 27 -66.93 -17.71 6.81
CA ALA A 27 -65.63 -18.23 7.19
C ALA A 27 -64.72 -17.01 7.41
N ASP A 28 -64.12 -16.91 8.60
CA ASP A 28 -63.14 -15.87 8.86
C ASP A 28 -61.94 -16.15 7.98
N ARG A 29 -62.00 -15.63 6.75
CA ARG A 29 -61.00 -15.84 5.71
C ARG A 29 -59.63 -15.34 6.16
N VAL A 30 -59.59 -14.38 7.08
CA VAL A 30 -58.34 -13.89 7.67
C VAL A 30 -57.73 -14.96 8.57
N ALA A 31 -58.54 -15.63 9.40
CA ALA A 31 -58.07 -16.73 10.24
C ALA A 31 -57.60 -17.95 9.42
N GLU A 32 -58.32 -18.30 8.33
CA GLU A 32 -57.91 -19.38 7.42
C GLU A 32 -56.59 -19.06 6.71
N LEU A 33 -56.47 -17.87 6.13
CA LEU A 33 -55.23 -17.44 5.47
C LEU A 33 -54.06 -17.33 6.45
N ALA A 34 -54.31 -16.89 7.69
CA ALA A 34 -53.29 -16.85 8.73
C ALA A 34 -52.80 -18.27 9.06
N ALA A 35 -53.72 -19.24 9.25
CA ALA A 35 -53.36 -20.63 9.53
C ALA A 35 -52.57 -21.29 8.39
N GLU A 36 -52.83 -20.92 7.14
CA GLU A 36 -52.09 -21.41 5.98
C GLU A 36 -50.70 -20.78 5.83
N LEU A 37 -50.58 -19.47 6.08
CA LEU A 37 -49.33 -18.71 5.84
C LEU A 37 -48.38 -18.72 7.03
N GLU A 38 -48.87 -18.81 8.26
CA GLU A 38 -48.08 -18.74 9.49
C GLU A 38 -46.91 -19.76 9.50
N PRO A 39 -47.08 -21.04 9.11
CA PRO A 39 -45.96 -21.99 9.05
C PRO A 39 -44.87 -21.61 8.03
N VAL A 40 -45.26 -21.03 6.89
CA VAL A 40 -44.32 -20.60 5.84
C VAL A 40 -43.57 -19.34 6.29
N LEU A 41 -44.28 -18.38 6.87
CA LEU A 41 -43.70 -17.15 7.41
C LEU A 41 -42.77 -17.45 8.58
N ALA A 42 -43.12 -18.39 9.47
CA ALA A 42 -42.25 -18.83 10.57
C ALA A 42 -40.91 -19.41 10.05
N ARG A 43 -40.93 -20.20 8.97
CA ARG A 43 -39.70 -20.71 8.33
C ARG A 43 -38.86 -19.58 7.72
N LEU A 44 -39.49 -18.55 7.16
CA LEU A 44 -38.79 -17.38 6.62
C LEU A 44 -38.12 -16.53 7.71
N VAL A 45 -38.72 -16.43 8.90
CA VAL A 45 -38.11 -15.74 10.05
C VAL A 45 -36.79 -16.41 10.41
N ALA A 46 -36.76 -17.73 10.58
CA ALA A 46 -35.55 -18.47 10.90
C ALA A 46 -34.45 -18.30 9.83
N VAL A 47 -34.81 -18.37 8.55
CA VAL A 47 -33.86 -18.15 7.44
C VAL A 47 -33.31 -16.72 7.43
N ARG A 48 -34.17 -15.72 7.72
CA ARG A 48 -33.75 -14.31 7.78
C ARG A 48 -32.77 -14.08 8.94
N GLU A 49 -33.01 -14.69 10.09
CA GLU A 49 -32.12 -14.62 11.25
C GLU A 49 -30.77 -15.27 10.94
N GLU A 50 -30.78 -16.45 10.32
CA GLU A 50 -29.56 -17.15 9.89
C GLU A 50 -28.75 -16.30 8.90
N ALA A 51 -29.41 -15.75 7.86
CA ALA A 51 -28.77 -14.87 6.90
C ALA A 51 -28.25 -13.57 7.54
N SER A 52 -28.90 -13.07 8.59
CA SER A 52 -28.41 -11.94 9.37
C SER A 52 -27.14 -12.31 10.14
N ARG A 53 -27.14 -13.49 10.80
CA ARG A 53 -25.99 -14.01 11.55
C ARG A 53 -24.77 -14.19 10.64
N ILE A 54 -24.93 -14.89 9.52
CA ILE A 54 -23.87 -15.13 8.53
C ILE A 54 -23.28 -13.80 8.03
N ARG A 55 -24.12 -12.80 7.72
CA ARG A 55 -23.62 -11.49 7.26
C ARG A 55 -22.85 -10.75 8.34
N THR A 56 -23.29 -10.82 9.59
CA THR A 56 -22.59 -10.20 10.72
C THR A 56 -21.24 -10.88 10.97
N GLU A 57 -21.21 -12.21 11.00
CA GLU A 57 -19.97 -12.98 11.14
C GLU A 57 -18.99 -12.71 10.00
N ALA A 58 -19.46 -12.70 8.75
CA ALA A 58 -18.65 -12.40 7.58
C ALA A 58 -18.05 -10.98 7.65
N ARG A 59 -18.80 -10.00 8.15
CA ARG A 59 -18.28 -8.63 8.35
C ARG A 59 -17.20 -8.58 9.42
N HIS A 60 -17.41 -9.25 10.55
CA HIS A 60 -16.40 -9.34 11.60
C HIS A 60 -15.14 -10.02 11.09
N GLU A 61 -15.27 -11.13 10.38
CA GLU A 61 -14.13 -11.85 9.81
C GLU A 61 -13.38 -11.02 8.78
N ALA A 62 -14.09 -10.32 7.90
CA ALA A 62 -13.48 -9.41 6.92
C ALA A 62 -12.71 -8.28 7.62
N GLU A 63 -13.24 -7.73 8.72
CA GLU A 63 -12.55 -6.70 9.49
C GLU A 63 -11.30 -7.24 10.18
N ARG A 64 -11.37 -8.43 10.80
CA ARG A 64 -10.20 -9.09 11.39
C ARG A 64 -9.10 -9.31 10.35
N ARG A 65 -9.46 -9.77 9.15
CA ARG A 65 -8.51 -9.98 8.05
C ARG A 65 -7.89 -8.66 7.58
N ARG A 66 -8.68 -7.59 7.46
CA ARG A 66 -8.17 -6.26 7.10
C ARG A 66 -7.17 -5.75 8.13
N GLN A 67 -7.50 -5.86 9.41
CA GLN A 67 -6.63 -5.43 10.50
C GLN A 67 -5.32 -6.23 10.51
N ALA A 68 -5.41 -7.56 10.42
CA ALA A 68 -4.22 -8.42 10.37
C ALA A 68 -3.33 -8.11 9.14
N ALA A 69 -3.94 -7.87 7.97
CA ALA A 69 -3.19 -7.49 6.77
C ALA A 69 -2.52 -6.12 6.92
N ALA A 70 -3.18 -5.15 7.55
CA ALA A 70 -2.62 -3.83 7.81
C ALA A 70 -1.42 -3.91 8.78
N GLU A 71 -1.53 -4.71 9.83
CA GLU A 71 -0.43 -4.96 10.78
C GLU A 71 0.76 -5.64 10.11
N GLN A 72 0.52 -6.65 9.28
CA GLN A 72 1.57 -7.32 8.52
C GLN A 72 2.26 -6.38 7.54
N ALA A 73 1.50 -5.55 6.81
CA ALA A 73 2.04 -4.56 5.90
C ALA A 73 2.90 -3.52 6.64
N ALA A 74 2.42 -3.01 7.78
CA ALA A 74 3.18 -2.08 8.61
C ALA A 74 4.49 -2.70 9.11
N ALA A 75 4.44 -3.96 9.57
CA ALA A 75 5.63 -4.68 10.00
C ALA A 75 6.66 -4.87 8.87
N LEU A 76 6.20 -5.22 7.66
CA LEU A 76 7.03 -5.37 6.47
C LEU A 76 7.72 -4.05 6.10
N VAL A 77 6.97 -2.95 6.04
CA VAL A 77 7.50 -1.61 5.72
C VAL A 77 8.51 -1.16 6.77
N ALA A 78 8.21 -1.39 8.06
CA ALA A 78 9.15 -1.08 9.14
C ALA A 78 10.45 -1.89 9.04
N ALA A 79 10.37 -3.18 8.68
CA ALA A 79 11.54 -4.02 8.44
C ALA A 79 12.36 -3.52 7.24
N ALA A 80 11.71 -3.20 6.13
CA ALA A 80 12.35 -2.66 4.94
C ALA A 80 13.09 -1.34 5.24
N HIS A 81 12.48 -0.43 6.02
CA HIS A 81 13.15 0.81 6.42
C HIS A 81 14.38 0.58 7.28
N ARG A 82 14.33 -0.36 8.25
CA ARG A 82 15.49 -0.71 9.06
C ARG A 82 16.61 -1.28 8.20
N GLN A 83 16.29 -2.18 7.27
CA GLN A 83 17.27 -2.77 6.39
C GLN A 83 17.89 -1.73 5.44
N ALA A 84 17.08 -0.88 4.82
CA ALA A 84 17.57 0.21 3.97
C ALA A 84 18.43 1.23 4.73
N ALA A 85 18.19 1.44 6.03
CA ALA A 85 19.04 2.28 6.86
C ALA A 85 20.39 1.60 7.15
N ALA A 86 20.39 0.31 7.47
CA ALA A 86 21.60 -0.48 7.68
C ALA A 86 22.47 -0.54 6.41
N GLU A 87 21.87 -0.86 5.26
CA GLU A 87 22.58 -0.92 3.97
C GLU A 87 23.22 0.42 3.59
N ARG A 88 22.52 1.54 3.84
CA ARG A 88 23.08 2.89 3.63
C ARG A 88 24.24 3.19 4.57
N ALA A 89 24.15 2.81 5.84
CA ALA A 89 25.24 2.98 6.79
C ALA A 89 26.48 2.18 6.37
N ASP A 90 26.29 0.91 5.97
CA ASP A 90 27.38 0.06 5.49
C ASP A 90 28.00 0.61 4.20
N ALA A 91 27.18 1.10 3.28
CA ALA A 91 27.67 1.75 2.06
C ALA A 91 28.48 3.02 2.35
N ALA A 92 28.02 3.85 3.29
CA ALA A 92 28.74 5.05 3.71
C ALA A 92 30.10 4.69 4.34
N ILE A 93 30.16 3.67 5.21
CA ILE A 93 31.42 3.20 5.80
C ILE A 93 32.40 2.73 4.71
N ARG A 94 31.94 1.96 3.73
CA ARG A 94 32.79 1.50 2.62
C ARG A 94 33.31 2.67 1.78
N LEU A 95 32.44 3.62 1.46
CA LEU A 95 32.82 4.81 0.68
C LEU A 95 33.85 5.65 1.42
N THR A 96 33.65 5.91 2.72
CA THR A 96 34.61 6.66 3.53
C THR A 96 35.96 5.97 3.58
N ARG A 97 35.99 4.66 3.84
CA ARG A 97 37.25 3.89 3.85
C ARG A 97 37.98 3.97 2.52
N HIS A 98 37.25 3.82 1.41
CA HIS A 98 37.85 3.93 0.08
C HIS A 98 38.44 5.31 -0.17
N ALA A 99 37.71 6.37 0.18
CA ALA A 99 38.18 7.74 0.04
C ALA A 99 39.41 8.02 0.93
N GLU A 100 39.46 7.47 2.14
CA GLU A 100 40.63 7.55 3.03
C GLU A 100 41.86 6.86 2.40
N GLU A 101 41.67 5.67 1.83
CA GLU A 101 42.73 4.91 1.13
C GLU A 101 43.26 5.69 -0.10
N GLU A 102 42.37 6.23 -0.93
CA GLU A 102 42.75 7.05 -2.09
C GLU A 102 43.48 8.34 -1.67
N THR A 103 43.00 9.00 -0.61
CA THR A 103 43.63 10.21 -0.07
C THR A 103 45.02 9.90 0.46
N ALA A 104 45.18 8.81 1.21
CA ALA A 104 46.47 8.38 1.75
C ALA A 104 47.46 8.02 0.62
N ALA A 105 47.00 7.33 -0.42
CA ALA A 105 47.82 7.01 -1.59
C ALA A 105 48.27 8.28 -2.34
N THR A 106 47.36 9.23 -2.51
CA THR A 106 47.66 10.52 -3.16
C THR A 106 48.67 11.33 -2.35
N LEU A 107 48.50 11.39 -1.02
CA LEU A 107 49.44 12.07 -0.13
C LEU A 107 50.83 11.44 -0.18
N ALA A 108 50.91 10.10 -0.10
CA ALA A 108 52.18 9.39 -0.19
C ALA A 108 52.89 9.65 -1.53
N ALA A 109 52.15 9.68 -2.64
CA ALA A 109 52.71 10.02 -3.95
C ALA A 109 53.24 11.47 -3.99
N ALA A 110 52.47 12.43 -3.45
CA ALA A 110 52.87 13.82 -3.38
C ALA A 110 54.12 14.05 -2.50
N GLU A 111 54.23 13.33 -1.38
CA GLU A 111 55.41 13.37 -0.51
C GLU A 111 56.65 12.83 -1.21
N LEU A 112 56.53 11.72 -1.96
CA LEU A 112 57.62 11.17 -2.76
C LEU A 112 58.07 12.14 -3.85
N GLU A 113 57.12 12.79 -4.53
CA GLU A 113 57.43 13.79 -5.54
C GLU A 113 58.10 15.04 -4.94
N ALA A 114 57.58 15.56 -3.82
CA ALA A 114 58.17 16.69 -3.11
C ALA A 114 59.61 16.39 -2.64
N ALA A 115 59.85 15.17 -2.14
CA ALA A 115 61.19 14.72 -1.78
C ALA A 115 62.13 14.64 -3.00
N ALA A 116 61.63 14.17 -4.14
CA ALA A 116 62.40 14.13 -5.38
C ALA A 116 62.78 15.52 -5.89
N VAL A 117 61.83 16.47 -5.87
CA VAL A 117 62.06 17.87 -6.24
C VAL A 117 63.08 18.52 -5.29
N SER A 118 62.92 18.33 -3.98
CA SER A 118 63.82 18.89 -2.96
C SER A 118 65.26 18.39 -3.13
N ARG A 119 65.43 17.08 -3.37
CA ARG A 119 66.74 16.48 -3.66
C ARG A 119 67.36 17.10 -4.91
N ARG A 120 66.62 17.19 -6.01
CA ARG A 120 67.10 17.80 -7.25
C ARG A 120 67.45 19.28 -7.09
N ALA A 121 66.66 20.03 -6.33
CA ALA A 121 66.94 21.42 -6.02
C ALA A 121 68.26 21.54 -5.25
N THR A 122 68.49 20.66 -4.27
CA THR A 122 69.74 20.61 -3.48
C THR A 122 70.95 20.31 -4.35
N GLU A 123 70.84 19.34 -5.25
CA GLU A 123 71.90 18.96 -6.19
C GLU A 123 72.26 20.12 -7.14
N MET A 124 71.27 20.88 -7.61
CA MET A 124 71.48 21.97 -8.56
C MET A 124 71.91 23.30 -7.91
N MET A 125 71.60 23.49 -6.63
CA MET A 125 71.78 24.77 -5.91
C MET A 125 73.18 25.37 -6.02
N PRO A 126 74.29 24.61 -5.87
CA PRO A 126 75.63 25.17 -5.95
C PRO A 126 75.92 25.82 -7.31
N SER A 127 75.49 25.18 -8.40
CA SER A 127 75.70 25.69 -9.76
C SER A 127 74.93 26.99 -10.02
N TYR A 128 73.71 27.11 -9.49
CA TYR A 128 72.91 28.32 -9.60
C TYR A 128 73.50 29.45 -8.75
N LEU A 129 73.96 29.16 -7.54
CA LEU A 129 74.65 30.13 -6.69
C LEU A 129 75.92 30.66 -7.34
N GLU A 130 76.74 29.79 -7.95
CA GLU A 130 77.94 30.19 -8.68
C GLU A 130 77.61 31.12 -9.84
N ARG A 131 76.59 30.80 -10.65
CA ARG A 131 76.13 31.66 -11.75
C ARG A 131 75.68 33.03 -11.28
N VAL A 132 74.91 33.08 -10.19
CA VAL A 132 74.44 34.36 -9.61
C VAL A 132 75.62 35.17 -9.08
N VAL A 133 76.52 34.58 -8.30
CA VAL A 133 77.70 35.28 -7.77
C VAL A 133 78.58 35.84 -8.90
N SER A 134 78.84 35.05 -9.92
CA SER A 134 79.62 35.48 -11.09
C SER A 134 78.94 36.62 -11.86
N ALA A 135 77.62 36.54 -12.06
CA ALA A 135 76.87 37.61 -12.72
C ALA A 135 76.89 38.91 -11.89
N THR A 136 76.73 38.82 -10.57
CA THR A 136 76.77 39.99 -9.68
C THR A 136 78.15 40.64 -9.67
N ARG A 137 79.24 39.86 -9.64
CA ARG A 137 80.61 40.40 -9.74
C ARG A 137 80.82 41.17 -11.04
N ALA A 138 80.46 40.57 -12.18
CA ALA A 138 80.58 41.24 -13.47
C ALA A 138 79.75 42.54 -13.55
N ALA A 139 78.58 42.58 -12.92
CA ALA A 139 77.75 43.79 -12.84
C ALA A 139 78.37 44.90 -11.96
N LEU A 140 79.12 44.52 -10.91
CA LEU A 140 79.83 45.48 -10.06
C LEU A 140 81.06 46.04 -10.78
N ASP A 141 81.84 45.18 -11.43
CA ASP A 141 83.03 45.59 -12.19
C ASP A 141 82.66 46.59 -13.31
N THR A 142 81.57 46.34 -14.03
CA THR A 142 81.06 47.27 -15.06
C THR A 142 80.51 48.59 -14.49
N ALA A 143 80.00 48.59 -13.25
CA ALA A 143 79.57 49.82 -12.58
C ALA A 143 80.77 50.66 -12.11
N GLU A 144 81.87 50.04 -11.70
CA GLU A 144 83.12 50.72 -11.34
C GLU A 144 83.82 51.32 -12.57
N GLU A 145 83.81 50.62 -13.71
CA GLU A 145 84.34 51.14 -14.98
C GLU A 145 83.56 52.35 -15.53
N HIS A 146 82.29 52.51 -15.17
CA HIS A 146 81.48 53.68 -15.55
C HIS A 146 81.55 54.83 -14.54
N ALA A 147 82.16 54.61 -13.37
CA ALA A 147 82.34 55.61 -12.32
C ALA A 147 83.76 56.24 -12.27
N SER A 148 84.74 55.63 -12.96
CA SER A 148 86.06 56.23 -13.27
C SER A 148 86.06 56.96 -14.60
#